data_AF-A0A948R9B8-F1
#
_entry.id   AF-A0A948R9B8-F1
#
_cell.length_a   1.000
_cell.length_b   1.000
_cell.length_c   1.000
_cell.angle_alpha   90.00
_cell.angle_beta   90.00
_cell.angle_gamma   90.00
#
_symmetry.space_group_name_H-M   'P 1'
#
loop_
_entity.id
_entity.type
_entity.pdbx_description
1 polymer ?
#
loop_
_entity_poly.entity_id
_entity_poly.type
_entity_poly.pdbx_seq_one_letter_code
_entity_poly.pdbx_strand_id
1 'polypeptide(L)'
;KLSVADARRAVDFAEVVVLLLDATQGLEHQDLKIASHVLEEGRALMIAINKWDVAEGASSLFNGIRGALDDGLAQVRGLPLFAVSAKTGKGLDQMLSGAFELRDSWSKRVSTAALNRWFDDALEANPPPAPGGKRIKLRYITQAGTRPPRFVIFGSRLDMLPTSYERYLVNGIRAKLGFDAVPVRVTLKSNKNPYAKDG
;
A
#
# COMPACT_ATOMS: atom_id res chain seq x y z
N LYS A 1 29.09 -2.76 0.05
CA LYS A 1 28.68 -1.85 -1.05
C LYS A 1 28.03 -2.60 -2.23
N LEU A 2 28.52 -3.77 -2.67
CA LEU A 2 27.81 -4.63 -3.66
C LEU A 2 26.40 -5.07 -3.20
N SER A 3 26.26 -5.49 -1.94
CA SER A 3 25.00 -6.08 -1.44
C SER A 3 23.78 -5.15 -1.47
N VAL A 4 23.95 -3.82 -1.35
CA VAL A 4 22.82 -2.85 -1.36
C VAL A 4 22.33 -2.58 -2.78
N ALA A 5 23.23 -2.52 -3.76
CA ALA A 5 22.88 -2.31 -5.16
C ALA A 5 22.21 -3.55 -5.77
N ASP A 6 22.66 -4.74 -5.37
CA ASP A 6 22.03 -6.00 -5.77
C ASP A 6 20.65 -6.19 -5.12
N ALA A 7 20.50 -5.82 -3.85
CA ALA A 7 19.20 -5.81 -3.18
C ALA A 7 18.21 -4.86 -3.87
N ARG A 8 18.65 -3.67 -4.30
CA ARG A 8 17.80 -2.71 -5.05
C ARG A 8 17.33 -3.29 -6.39
N ARG A 9 18.24 -3.87 -7.18
CA ARG A 9 17.88 -4.51 -8.45
C ARG A 9 16.93 -5.69 -8.28
N ALA A 10 17.06 -6.46 -7.20
CA ALA A 10 16.15 -7.56 -6.91
C ALA A 10 14.71 -7.08 -6.62
N VAL A 11 14.56 -5.93 -5.95
CA VAL A 11 13.25 -5.32 -5.68
C VAL A 11 12.55 -4.92 -6.99
N ASP A 12 13.29 -4.48 -8.00
CA ASP A 12 12.73 -4.06 -9.29
C ASP A 12 12.06 -5.21 -10.07
N PHE A 13 12.43 -6.45 -9.81
CA PHE A 13 11.82 -7.63 -10.45
C PHE A 13 10.88 -8.42 -9.53
N ALA A 14 10.91 -8.17 -8.23
CA ALA A 14 10.07 -8.86 -7.27
C ALA A 14 8.60 -8.45 -7.41
N GLU A 15 7.68 -9.41 -7.30
CA GLU A 15 6.25 -9.13 -7.09
C GLU A 15 5.96 -8.95 -5.59
N VAL A 16 6.59 -9.80 -4.77
CA VAL A 16 6.52 -9.78 -3.30
C VAL A 16 7.94 -9.75 -2.73
N VAL A 17 8.18 -8.85 -1.79
CA VAL A 17 9.43 -8.73 -1.04
C VAL A 17 9.19 -9.16 0.40
N VAL A 18 10.01 -10.08 0.89
CA VAL A 18 10.04 -10.48 2.30
C VAL A 18 11.21 -9.77 2.96
N LEU A 19 10.93 -8.83 3.85
CA LEU A 19 11.95 -8.21 4.69
C LEU A 19 12.16 -9.06 5.94
N LEU A 20 13.34 -9.66 6.04
CA LEU A 20 13.70 -10.56 7.14
C LEU A 20 14.34 -9.77 8.28
N LEU A 21 13.74 -9.82 9.46
CA LEU A 21 14.27 -9.23 10.70
C LEU A 21 14.85 -10.33 11.60
N ASP A 22 15.82 -9.98 12.43
CA ASP A 22 16.37 -10.88 13.45
C ASP A 22 15.65 -10.67 14.79
N ALA A 23 15.03 -11.73 15.35
CA ALA A 23 14.34 -11.66 16.63
C ALA A 23 15.26 -11.20 17.78
N THR A 24 16.57 -11.40 17.70
CA THR A 24 17.49 -10.99 18.77
C THR A 24 17.92 -9.52 18.68
N GLN A 25 17.63 -8.85 17.57
CA GLN A 25 18.02 -7.44 17.33
C GLN A 25 16.80 -6.52 17.25
N GLY A 26 15.62 -7.05 16.93
CA GLY A 26 14.41 -6.26 16.77
C GLY A 26 14.37 -5.51 15.43
N LEU A 27 13.57 -4.43 15.38
CA LEU A 27 13.44 -3.58 14.18
C LEU A 27 14.39 -2.39 14.29
N GLU A 28 15.27 -2.23 13.32
CA GLU A 28 16.19 -1.09 13.25
C GLU A 28 15.67 0.01 12.31
N HIS A 29 16.25 1.21 12.44
CA HIS A 29 15.88 2.34 11.57
C HIS A 29 16.21 2.07 10.08
N GLN A 30 17.23 1.26 9.80
CA GLN A 30 17.57 0.89 8.42
C GLN A 30 16.51 -0.02 7.79
N ASP A 31 15.88 -0.90 8.57
CA ASP A 31 14.82 -1.79 8.10
C ASP A 31 13.60 -1.00 7.63
N LEU A 32 13.20 0.03 8.38
CA LEU A 32 12.12 0.94 7.99
C LEU A 32 12.42 1.67 6.68
N LYS A 33 13.68 2.08 6.46
CA LYS A 33 14.09 2.70 5.19
C LYS A 33 14.00 1.74 4.02
N ILE A 34 14.41 0.48 4.22
CA ILE A 34 14.30 -0.56 3.18
C ILE A 34 12.82 -0.83 2.89
N ALA A 35 11.99 -0.98 3.91
CA ALA A 35 10.55 -1.17 3.78
C ALA A 35 9.87 -0.02 3.00
N SER A 36 10.16 1.24 3.36
CA SER A 36 9.61 2.41 2.65
C SER A 36 9.99 2.39 1.17
N HIS A 37 11.26 2.11 0.86
CA HIS A 37 11.74 2.04 -0.51
C HIS A 37 11.01 0.95 -1.33
N VAL A 38 10.78 -0.23 -0.76
CA VAL A 38 10.03 -1.31 -1.43
C VAL A 38 8.59 -0.88 -1.76
N LEU A 39 7.94 -0.19 -0.83
CA LEU A 39 6.58 0.32 -1.02
C LEU A 39 6.52 1.45 -2.06
N GLU A 40 7.52 2.34 -2.06
CA GLU A 40 7.66 3.42 -3.04
C GLU A 40 7.81 2.87 -4.47
N GLU A 41 8.62 1.82 -4.63
CA GLU A 41 8.74 1.06 -5.88
C GLU A 41 7.44 0.33 -6.28
N GLY A 42 6.46 0.29 -5.38
CA GLY A 42 5.14 -0.27 -5.62
C GLY A 42 5.12 -1.79 -5.53
N ARG A 43 6.01 -2.40 -4.76
CA ARG A 43 6.05 -3.86 -4.56
C ARG A 43 5.22 -4.26 -3.35
N ALA A 44 4.68 -5.47 -3.38
CA ALA A 44 4.05 -6.03 -2.19
C ALA A 44 5.15 -6.32 -1.16
N LEU A 45 4.92 -5.95 0.09
CA LEU A 45 5.89 -6.09 1.17
C LEU A 45 5.26 -6.88 2.33
N MET A 46 6.03 -7.82 2.86
CA MET A 46 5.74 -8.51 4.10
C MET A 46 6.99 -8.61 4.96
N ILE A 47 6.80 -8.74 6.27
CA ILE A 47 7.90 -8.89 7.23
C ILE A 47 7.92 -10.32 7.78
N ALA A 48 9.11 -10.87 7.91
CA ALA A 48 9.36 -12.12 8.61
C ALA A 48 10.38 -11.90 9.74
N ILE A 49 9.99 -12.14 10.99
CA ILE A 49 10.89 -12.11 12.13
C ILE A 49 11.49 -13.52 12.28
N ASN A 50 12.75 -13.67 11.88
CA ASN A 50 13.48 -14.93 11.93
C ASN A 50 14.08 -15.20 13.32
N LYS A 51 14.53 -16.44 13.53
CA LYS A 51 15.06 -16.95 14.82
C LYS A 51 14.05 -16.91 15.95
N TRP A 52 12.77 -17.09 15.61
CA TRP A 52 11.70 -17.07 16.61
C TRP A 52 11.80 -18.19 17.67
N ASP A 53 12.59 -19.23 17.41
CA ASP A 53 12.90 -20.31 18.37
C ASP A 53 13.73 -19.84 19.57
N VAL A 54 14.45 -18.72 19.46
CA VAL A 54 15.29 -18.15 20.54
C VAL A 54 14.83 -16.75 20.95
N ALA A 55 13.63 -16.33 20.56
CA ALA A 55 13.10 -15.02 20.87
C ALA A 55 12.75 -14.89 22.37
N GLU A 56 13.37 -13.93 23.06
CA GLU A 56 12.98 -13.54 24.41
C GLU A 56 11.87 -12.49 24.37
N GLY A 57 10.92 -12.55 25.30
CA GLY A 57 9.80 -11.59 25.32
C GLY A 57 8.98 -11.59 24.02
N ALA A 58 8.78 -12.76 23.41
CA ALA A 58 8.20 -12.92 22.07
C ALA A 58 6.94 -12.08 21.81
N SER A 59 6.01 -12.01 22.78
CA SER A 59 4.78 -11.21 22.64
C SER A 59 5.07 -9.70 22.58
N SER A 60 5.91 -9.18 23.48
CA SER A 60 6.26 -7.75 23.50
C SER A 60 7.09 -7.36 22.29
N LEU A 61 8.01 -8.22 21.86
CA LEU A 61 8.80 -8.02 20.64
C LEU A 61 7.91 -7.94 19.40
N PHE A 62 7.00 -8.91 19.22
CA PHE A 62 6.10 -8.94 18.07
C PHE A 62 5.21 -7.69 18.01
N ASN A 63 4.60 -7.32 19.14
CA ASN A 63 3.73 -6.15 19.21
C ASN A 63 4.49 -4.83 19.04
N GLY A 64 5.71 -4.74 19.58
CA GLY A 64 6.59 -3.59 19.39
C GLY A 64 6.98 -3.39 17.92
N ILE A 65 7.36 -4.47 17.23
CA ILE A 65 7.66 -4.43 15.79
C ILE A 65 6.41 -4.02 14.99
N ARG A 66 5.24 -4.62 15.29
CA ARG A 66 3.99 -4.27 14.63
C ARG A 66 3.64 -2.78 14.78
N GLY A 67 3.71 -2.26 16.01
CA GLY A 67 3.45 -0.84 16.26
C GLY A 67 4.41 0.08 15.50
N ALA A 68 5.71 -0.22 15.53
CA ALA A 68 6.71 0.56 14.81
C ALA A 68 6.53 0.53 13.27
N LEU A 69 6.06 -0.59 12.71
CA LEU A 69 5.72 -0.68 11.29
C LEU A 69 4.46 0.14 10.95
N ASP A 70 3.42 0.05 11.78
CA ASP A 70 2.17 0.80 11.57
C ASP A 70 2.40 2.32 11.67
N ASP A 71 3.28 2.76 12.58
CA ASP A 71 3.68 4.16 12.73
C ASP A 71 4.63 4.62 11.60
N GLY A 72 5.59 3.78 11.22
CA GLY A 72 6.63 4.10 10.26
C GLY A 72 6.20 4.00 8.79
N LEU A 73 5.17 3.22 8.47
CA LEU A 73 4.79 2.86 7.09
C LEU A 73 3.33 3.24 6.76
N ALA A 74 2.95 4.50 6.99
CA ALA A 74 1.58 5.01 6.72
C ALA A 74 1.03 4.76 5.29
N GLN A 75 1.91 4.44 4.33
CA GLN A 75 1.55 4.10 2.97
C GLN A 75 0.82 2.75 2.83
N VAL A 76 0.83 1.90 3.85
CA VAL A 76 0.13 0.61 3.89
C VAL A 76 -0.46 0.41 5.29
N ARG A 77 -1.46 -0.45 5.43
CA ARG A 77 -2.06 -0.76 6.73
C ARG A 77 -2.13 -2.27 6.91
N GLY A 78 -1.82 -2.74 8.11
CA GLY A 78 -1.90 -4.17 8.41
C GLY A 78 -0.93 -4.98 7.56
N LEU A 79 0.29 -4.48 7.41
CA LEU A 79 1.33 -5.16 6.65
C LEU A 79 1.56 -6.57 7.24
N PRO A 80 1.60 -7.63 6.43
CA PRO A 80 1.73 -8.99 6.96
C PRO A 80 3.04 -9.17 7.71
N LEU A 81 2.94 -9.69 8.94
CA LEU A 81 4.07 -9.89 9.85
C LEU A 81 4.02 -11.34 10.35
N PHE A 82 5.07 -12.09 10.04
CA PHE A 82 5.19 -13.50 10.38
C PHE A 82 6.34 -13.73 11.34
N ALA A 83 6.13 -14.57 12.35
CA ALA A 83 7.18 -15.10 13.19
C ALA A 83 7.66 -16.44 12.62
N VAL A 84 8.94 -16.54 12.28
CA VAL A 84 9.50 -17.72 11.61
C VAL A 84 10.80 -18.19 12.27
N SER A 85 11.11 -19.46 12.10
CA SER A 85 12.42 -20.01 12.44
C SER A 85 12.92 -20.83 11.26
N ALA A 86 13.86 -20.27 10.51
CA ALA A 86 14.49 -20.97 9.39
C ALA A 86 15.20 -22.26 9.84
N LYS A 87 15.65 -22.30 11.10
CA LYS A 87 16.33 -23.47 11.70
C LYS A 87 15.36 -24.64 11.94
N THR A 88 14.15 -24.35 12.41
CA THR A 88 13.16 -25.38 12.77
C THR A 88 12.09 -25.60 11.70
N GLY A 89 12.01 -24.71 10.71
CA GLY A 89 10.95 -24.66 9.71
C GLY A 89 9.64 -24.02 10.20
N LYS A 90 9.53 -23.69 11.49
CA LYS A 90 8.31 -23.14 12.08
C LYS A 90 7.91 -21.83 11.38
N GLY A 91 6.64 -21.75 10.97
CA GLY A 91 6.04 -20.54 10.38
C GLY A 91 6.33 -20.31 8.89
N LEU A 92 7.21 -21.11 8.26
CA LEU A 92 7.58 -20.91 6.85
C LEU A 92 6.41 -21.16 5.89
N ASP A 93 5.63 -22.22 6.08
CA ASP A 93 4.48 -22.52 5.21
C ASP A 93 3.40 -21.44 5.29
N GLN A 94 3.16 -20.90 6.49
CA GLN A 94 2.22 -19.80 6.71
C GLN A 94 2.71 -18.52 6.05
N MET A 95 4.00 -18.22 6.16
CA MET A 95 4.62 -17.07 5.50
C MET A 95 4.52 -17.20 3.97
N LEU A 96 4.82 -18.37 3.42
CA LEU A 96 4.70 -18.62 1.98
C LEU A 96 3.26 -18.48 1.48
N SER A 97 2.29 -19.02 2.23
CA SER A 97 0.87 -18.86 1.91
C SER A 97 0.46 -17.38 1.92
N GLY A 98 0.88 -16.64 2.96
CA GLY A 98 0.65 -15.20 3.05
C GLY A 98 1.30 -14.39 1.92
N ALA A 99 2.44 -14.84 1.39
CA ALA A 99 3.07 -14.21 0.22
C ALA A 99 2.19 -14.33 -1.03
N PHE A 100 1.56 -15.50 -1.25
CA PHE A 100 0.64 -15.69 -2.37
C PHE A 100 -0.64 -14.86 -2.21
N GLU A 101 -1.24 -14.83 -1.01
CA GLU A 101 -2.40 -13.99 -0.74
C GLU A 101 -2.09 -12.50 -0.94
N LEU A 102 -0.93 -12.05 -0.48
CA LEU A 102 -0.48 -10.68 -0.65
C LEU A 102 -0.27 -10.33 -2.13
N ARG A 103 0.31 -11.25 -2.91
CA ARG A 103 0.45 -11.11 -4.36
C ARG A 103 -0.90 -11.02 -5.07
N ASP A 104 -1.88 -11.80 -4.63
CA ASP A 104 -3.22 -11.80 -5.21
C ASP A 104 -3.93 -10.47 -4.94
N SER A 105 -3.84 -9.94 -3.71
CA SER A 105 -4.30 -8.58 -3.39
C SER A 105 -3.57 -7.52 -4.22
N TRP A 106 -2.24 -7.62 -4.31
CA TRP A 106 -1.41 -6.68 -5.06
C TRP A 106 -1.80 -6.66 -6.53
N SER A 107 -2.07 -7.82 -7.14
CA SER A 107 -2.39 -7.96 -8.57
C SER A 107 -3.88 -7.93 -8.92
N LYS A 108 -4.75 -7.71 -7.91
CA LYS A 108 -6.21 -7.76 -8.05
C LYS A 108 -6.74 -6.72 -9.03
N ARG A 109 -7.66 -7.16 -9.90
CA ARG A 109 -8.46 -6.29 -10.77
C ARG A 109 -9.89 -6.13 -10.23
N VAL A 110 -10.34 -4.89 -10.09
CA VAL A 110 -11.72 -4.54 -9.78
C VAL A 110 -12.40 -4.10 -11.07
N SER A 111 -13.60 -4.62 -11.34
CA SER A 111 -14.35 -4.22 -12.53
C SER A 111 -14.75 -2.75 -12.46
N THR A 112 -14.74 -2.05 -13.59
CA THR A 112 -15.12 -0.63 -13.66
C THR A 112 -16.51 -0.38 -13.07
N ALA A 113 -17.46 -1.30 -13.28
CA ALA A 113 -18.80 -1.20 -12.70
C ALA A 113 -18.80 -1.27 -11.18
N ALA A 114 -18.13 -2.27 -10.58
CA ALA A 114 -18.06 -2.40 -9.12
C ALA A 114 -17.30 -1.22 -8.49
N LEU A 115 -16.23 -0.77 -9.14
CA LEU A 115 -15.42 0.36 -8.71
C LEU A 115 -16.22 1.67 -8.71
N ASN A 116 -17.01 1.94 -9.77
CA ASN A 116 -17.82 3.15 -9.82
C ASN A 116 -19.01 3.10 -8.87
N ARG A 117 -19.63 1.94 -8.64
CA ARG A 117 -20.65 1.79 -7.59
C ARG A 117 -20.10 2.17 -6.22
N TRP A 118 -18.97 1.58 -5.82
CA TRP A 118 -18.30 1.95 -4.58
C TRP A 118 -17.96 3.45 -4.52
N PHE A 119 -17.53 4.02 -5.64
CA PHE A 119 -17.16 5.42 -5.71
C PHE A 119 -18.36 6.34 -5.49
N ASP A 120 -19.48 6.06 -6.14
CA ASP A 120 -20.73 6.82 -5.96
C ASP A 120 -21.20 6.74 -4.51
N ASP A 121 -21.19 5.55 -3.89
CA ASP A 121 -21.52 5.37 -2.47
C ASP A 121 -20.60 6.21 -1.55
N ALA A 122 -19.30 6.27 -1.85
CA ALA A 122 -18.35 7.07 -1.09
C ALA A 122 -18.59 8.59 -1.24
N LEU A 123 -18.94 9.05 -2.45
CA LEU A 123 -19.27 10.45 -2.70
C LEU A 123 -20.59 10.86 -2.03
N GLU A 124 -21.56 9.96 -1.94
CA GLU A 124 -22.82 10.20 -1.24
C GLU A 124 -22.60 10.28 0.27
N ALA A 125 -21.84 9.34 0.84
CA ALA A 125 -21.56 9.30 2.27
C ALA A 125 -20.72 10.49 2.75
N ASN A 126 -19.82 11.00 1.91
CA ASN A 126 -19.00 12.16 2.23
C ASN A 126 -18.84 13.05 0.98
N PRO A 127 -19.74 14.01 0.74
CA PRO A 127 -19.70 14.85 -0.45
C PRO A 127 -18.41 15.69 -0.58
N PRO A 128 -17.86 15.86 -1.79
CA PRO A 128 -16.69 16.72 -1.99
C PRO A 128 -16.98 18.16 -1.56
N PRO A 129 -15.99 18.87 -0.96
CA PRO A 129 -16.17 20.25 -0.56
C PRO A 129 -16.35 21.17 -1.78
N ALA A 130 -16.91 22.36 -1.53
CA ALA A 130 -17.07 23.41 -2.55
C ALA A 130 -16.34 24.70 -2.14
N PRO A 131 -14.99 24.73 -2.19
CA PRO A 131 -14.23 25.92 -1.80
C PRO A 131 -14.63 27.13 -2.65
N GLY A 132 -14.95 28.26 -2.00
CA GLY A 132 -15.37 29.49 -2.68
C GLY A 132 -16.65 29.34 -3.53
N GLY A 133 -17.55 28.41 -3.17
CA GLY A 133 -18.80 28.16 -3.90
C GLY A 133 -18.64 27.39 -5.21
N LYS A 134 -17.41 27.05 -5.61
CA LYS A 134 -17.14 26.27 -6.83
C LYS A 134 -17.11 24.78 -6.49
N ARG A 135 -18.15 24.06 -6.91
CA ARG A 135 -18.27 22.62 -6.67
C ARG A 135 -17.18 21.81 -7.39
N ILE A 136 -16.43 20.99 -6.66
CA ILE A 136 -15.54 19.99 -7.25
C ILE A 136 -16.40 18.88 -7.83
N LYS A 137 -16.14 18.46 -9.08
CA LYS A 137 -16.91 17.38 -9.72
C LYS A 137 -16.01 16.19 -9.95
N LEU A 138 -16.12 15.20 -9.07
CA LEU A 138 -15.61 13.86 -9.27
C LEU A 138 -16.63 13.08 -10.11
N ARG A 139 -16.22 12.54 -11.26
CA ARG A 139 -17.16 12.00 -12.27
C ARG A 139 -17.19 10.48 -12.29
N TYR A 140 -16.02 9.86 -12.35
CA TYR A 140 -15.87 8.41 -12.42
C TYR A 140 -14.44 8.03 -12.05
N ILE A 141 -14.25 6.76 -11.75
CA ILE A 141 -12.95 6.18 -11.40
C ILE A 141 -12.69 4.92 -12.24
N THR A 142 -11.42 4.67 -12.56
CA THR A 142 -10.99 3.45 -13.27
C THR A 142 -9.73 2.88 -12.63
N GLN A 143 -9.52 1.57 -12.76
CA GLN A 143 -8.26 0.94 -12.40
C GLN A 143 -7.37 0.81 -13.65
N ALA A 144 -6.41 1.74 -13.79
CA ALA A 144 -5.50 1.82 -14.92
C ALA A 144 -4.39 0.75 -14.90
N GLY A 145 -4.13 0.13 -13.75
CA GLY A 145 -3.13 -0.93 -13.62
C GLY A 145 -3.29 -1.73 -12.34
N THR A 146 -2.68 -2.91 -12.31
CA THR A 146 -2.78 -3.85 -11.19
C THR A 146 -1.44 -4.15 -10.53
N ARG A 147 -0.30 -3.64 -11.01
CA ARG A 147 1.02 -3.98 -10.48
C ARG A 147 1.93 -2.73 -10.39
N PRO A 148 1.83 -1.92 -9.32
CA PRO A 148 0.82 -1.96 -8.25
C PRO A 148 -0.60 -1.54 -8.71
N PRO A 149 -1.64 -1.71 -7.87
CA PRO A 149 -2.96 -1.15 -8.10
C PRO A 149 -2.89 0.36 -8.35
N ARG A 150 -3.23 0.77 -9.57
CA ARG A 150 -3.25 2.17 -10.03
C ARG A 150 -4.67 2.57 -10.38
N PHE A 151 -5.16 3.61 -9.73
CA PHE A 151 -6.50 4.17 -9.95
C PHE A 151 -6.39 5.57 -10.53
N VAL A 152 -7.30 5.89 -11.44
CA VAL A 152 -7.42 7.23 -12.01
C VAL A 152 -8.84 7.73 -11.76
N ILE A 153 -8.94 8.85 -11.05
CA ILE A 153 -10.19 9.54 -10.79
C ILE A 153 -10.30 10.70 -11.77
N PHE A 154 -11.38 10.72 -12.52
CA PHE A 154 -11.65 11.74 -13.51
C PHE A 154 -12.64 12.77 -12.99
N GLY A 155 -12.40 14.03 -13.29
CA GLY A 155 -13.25 15.10 -12.80
C GLY A 155 -12.91 16.49 -13.32
N SER A 156 -13.36 17.51 -12.59
CA SER A 156 -13.05 18.91 -12.86
C SER A 156 -12.85 19.66 -11.55
N ARG A 157 -11.97 20.67 -11.58
CA ARG A 157 -11.53 21.43 -10.40
C ARG A 157 -10.84 20.55 -9.36
N LEU A 158 -10.11 19.54 -9.84
CA LEU A 158 -9.40 18.57 -8.99
C LEU A 158 -8.21 19.22 -8.27
N ASP A 159 -7.67 20.30 -8.82
CA ASP A 159 -6.68 21.19 -8.21
C ASP A 159 -7.18 21.84 -6.92
N MET A 160 -8.50 21.95 -6.74
CA MET A 160 -9.12 22.47 -5.52
C MET A 160 -9.44 21.37 -4.49
N LEU A 161 -9.16 20.10 -4.79
CA LEU A 161 -9.49 18.98 -3.90
C LEU A 161 -8.52 18.95 -2.70
N PRO A 162 -9.01 19.05 -1.45
CA PRO A 162 -8.14 18.97 -0.30
C PRO A 162 -7.48 17.59 -0.20
N THR A 163 -6.20 17.56 0.20
CA THR A 163 -5.46 16.31 0.43
C THR A 163 -6.15 15.39 1.46
N SER A 164 -6.90 15.95 2.41
CA SER A 164 -7.71 15.17 3.35
C SER A 164 -8.80 14.35 2.64
N TYR A 165 -9.42 14.90 1.61
CA TYR A 165 -10.44 14.20 0.82
C TYR A 165 -9.80 13.16 -0.11
N GLU A 166 -8.63 13.45 -0.69
CA GLU A 166 -7.85 12.45 -1.41
C GLU A 166 -7.50 11.27 -0.50
N ARG A 167 -7.00 11.53 0.72
CA ARG A 167 -6.74 10.49 1.73
C ARG A 167 -7.99 9.69 2.09
N TYR A 168 -9.15 10.34 2.19
CA TYR A 168 -10.42 9.65 2.42
C TYR A 168 -10.71 8.63 1.31
N LEU A 169 -10.59 9.02 0.04
CA LEU A 169 -10.81 8.13 -1.09
C LEU A 169 -9.78 6.99 -1.14
N VAL A 170 -8.49 7.30 -0.95
CA VAL A 170 -7.41 6.29 -0.90
C VAL A 170 -7.68 5.26 0.20
N ASN A 171 -8.05 5.71 1.39
CA ASN A 171 -8.37 4.82 2.52
C ASN A 171 -9.62 3.98 2.23
N GLY A 172 -10.62 4.54 1.56
CA GLY A 172 -11.80 3.80 1.13
C GLY A 172 -11.48 2.72 0.09
N ILE A 173 -10.61 3.01 -0.87
CA ILE A 173 -10.11 2.02 -1.85
C ILE A 173 -9.45 0.86 -1.11
N ARG A 174 -8.56 1.15 -0.15
CA ARG A 174 -7.87 0.14 0.64
C ARG A 174 -8.84 -0.78 1.38
N ALA A 175 -9.67 -0.19 2.24
CA ALA A 175 -10.51 -0.93 3.16
C ALA A 175 -11.69 -1.66 2.49
N LYS A 176 -12.28 -1.07 1.44
CA LYS A 176 -13.49 -1.64 0.81
C LYS A 176 -13.18 -2.52 -0.40
N LEU A 177 -12.04 -2.31 -1.06
CA LEU A 177 -11.69 -3.07 -2.25
C LEU A 177 -10.58 -4.11 -1.99
N GLY A 178 -10.07 -4.19 -0.76
CA GLY A 178 -9.13 -5.24 -0.31
C GLY A 178 -7.70 -4.97 -0.73
N PHE A 179 -7.24 -3.73 -0.57
CA PHE A 179 -5.87 -3.28 -0.87
C PHE A 179 -5.14 -2.73 0.36
N ASP A 180 -5.57 -3.06 1.58
CA ASP A 180 -4.99 -2.53 2.83
C ASP A 180 -3.49 -2.81 2.95
N ALA A 181 -3.10 -4.07 2.67
CA ALA A 181 -1.74 -4.57 2.84
C ALA A 181 -0.78 -4.25 1.68
N VAL A 182 -1.24 -3.53 0.64
CA VAL A 182 -0.45 -3.30 -0.59
C VAL A 182 -0.40 -1.82 -0.97
N PRO A 183 0.68 -1.36 -1.62
CA PRO A 183 0.77 0.03 -2.06
C PRO A 183 -0.29 0.32 -3.13
N VAL A 184 -1.08 1.38 -2.92
CA VAL A 184 -2.09 1.86 -3.86
C VAL A 184 -1.68 3.23 -4.39
N ARG A 185 -1.73 3.40 -5.71
CA ARG A 185 -1.49 4.69 -6.36
C ARG A 185 -2.79 5.25 -6.92
N VAL A 186 -3.11 6.48 -6.57
CA VAL A 186 -4.28 7.22 -7.10
C VAL A 186 -3.77 8.43 -7.86
N THR A 187 -4.35 8.71 -9.02
CA THR A 187 -4.05 9.91 -9.80
C THR A 187 -5.35 10.63 -10.13
N LEU A 188 -5.35 11.94 -9.96
CA LEU A 188 -6.44 12.81 -10.34
C LEU A 188 -6.20 13.32 -11.77
N LYS A 189 -7.19 13.16 -12.65
CA LYS A 189 -7.10 13.63 -14.04
C LYS A 189 -8.29 14.52 -14.38
N SER A 190 -7.99 15.79 -14.64
CA SER A 190 -8.95 16.71 -15.23
C SER A 190 -9.03 16.44 -16.74
N ASN A 191 -10.23 16.59 -17.34
CA ASN A 191 -10.30 16.65 -18.80
C ASN A 191 -9.41 17.79 -19.31
N LYS A 192 -8.58 17.52 -20.33
CA LYS A 192 -7.90 18.59 -21.07
C LYS A 192 -8.99 19.54 -21.55
N ASN A 193 -8.87 20.82 -21.21
CA ASN A 193 -9.72 21.84 -21.80
C ASN A 193 -9.27 21.98 -23.27
N PRO A 194 -10.08 21.59 -24.27
CA PRO A 194 -9.69 21.70 -25.68
C PRO A 194 -9.50 23.15 -26.15
N TYR A 195 -9.82 24.13 -25.31
CA TYR A 195 -9.62 25.57 -25.56
C TYR A 195 -8.50 26.19 -24.73
N ALA A 196 -7.76 25.42 -23.93
CA ALA A 196 -6.55 25.93 -23.29
C ALA A 196 -5.50 26.16 -24.37
N LYS A 197 -5.17 27.43 -24.65
CA LYS A 197 -4.01 27.76 -25.48
C LYS A 197 -2.78 27.24 -24.75
N ASP A 198 -2.01 26.39 -25.42
CA ASP A 198 -0.65 26.05 -24.98
C ASP A 198 0.13 27.36 -24.89
N GLY A 199 0.54 27.72 -23.67
CA GLY A 199 1.33 28.92 -23.37
C GLY A 199 2.75 28.54 -23.03
#